data_AF-A0A7S4ZSX5-F1
#
_entry.id   AF-A0A7S4ZSX5-F1
#
_cell.length_a   1.000
_cell.length_b   1.000
_cell.length_c   1.000
_cell.angle_alpha   90.00
_cell.angle_beta   90.00
_cell.angle_gamma   90.00
#
_symmetry.space_group_name_H-M   'P 1'
#
loop_
_entity.id
_entity.type
_entity.pdbx_description
1 polymer ?
#
loop_
_entity_poly.entity_id
_entity_poly.type
_entity_poly.pdbx_seq_one_letter_code
_entity_poly.pdbx_strand_id
1 'polypeptide(L)'
;MAVADINAEVIAVFPNKVRITVDDLENFKIAEESLKVGSYVKIADNENAVLIAIIENFQIAVSNEGERNYVIEAFPLGVLRDGKFERGGDSLAIPPKEVQPATIEDIRKIYGTSLASEDRFTFSRLSTNRDVEV
;
A
#
# COMPACT_ATOMS: atom_id res chain seq x y z
N MET A 1 4.69 19.72 21.87
CA MET A 1 5.19 18.84 20.80
C MET A 1 3.98 18.12 20.26
N ALA A 2 3.55 18.40 19.03
CA ALA A 2 2.43 17.70 18.43
C ALA A 2 2.88 16.25 18.15
N VAL A 3 2.19 15.29 18.74
CA VAL A 3 2.30 13.89 18.32
C VAL A 3 1.83 13.87 16.88
N ALA A 4 2.64 13.39 15.95
CA ALA A 4 2.18 13.19 14.58
C ALA A 4 1.00 12.21 14.66
N ASP A 5 -0.20 12.65 14.25
CA ASP A 5 -1.37 11.78 14.18
C ASP A 5 -1.07 10.69 13.14
N ILE A 6 -0.67 9.51 13.60
CA ILE A 6 -0.47 8.35 12.74
C ILE A 6 -1.87 7.84 12.39
N ASN A 7 -2.33 8.17 11.20
CA ASN A 7 -3.70 7.85 10.78
C ASN A 7 -3.88 6.35 10.40
N ALA A 8 -2.78 5.60 10.23
CA ALA A 8 -2.83 4.19 9.88
C ALA A 8 -1.63 3.38 10.38
N GLU A 9 -1.89 2.21 10.95
CA GLU A 9 -0.87 1.35 11.57
C GLU A 9 -1.03 -0.11 11.17
N VAL A 10 0.11 -0.82 11.05
CA VAL A 10 0.10 -2.28 10.82
C VAL A 10 -0.20 -2.99 12.14
N ILE A 11 -1.33 -3.69 12.20
CA ILE A 11 -1.78 -4.43 13.39
C ILE A 11 -1.50 -5.94 13.31
N ALA A 12 -1.31 -6.49 12.11
CA ALA A 12 -0.90 -7.88 11.93
C ALA A 12 -0.20 -8.12 10.59
N VAL A 13 0.75 -9.05 10.59
CA VAL A 13 1.51 -9.47 9.41
C VAL A 13 1.39 -10.99 9.26
N PHE A 14 1.04 -11.43 8.05
CA PHE A 14 0.97 -12.82 7.62
C PHE A 14 1.77 -12.98 6.31
N PRO A 15 2.19 -14.20 5.93
CA PRO A 15 2.96 -14.42 4.70
C PRO A 15 2.28 -13.89 3.42
N ASN A 16 0.95 -13.89 3.39
CA ASN A 16 0.15 -13.49 2.23
C ASN A 16 -0.82 -12.33 2.54
N LYS A 17 -0.67 -11.67 3.69
CA LYS A 17 -1.64 -10.63 4.10
C LYS A 17 -1.03 -9.70 5.14
N VAL A 18 -1.34 -8.42 5.04
CA VAL A 18 -1.10 -7.44 6.10
C VAL A 18 -2.44 -6.86 6.52
N ARG A 19 -2.64 -6.68 7.83
CA ARG A 19 -3.79 -5.97 8.39
C ARG A 19 -3.37 -4.61 8.89
N ILE A 20 -4.13 -3.61 8.50
CA ILE A 20 -3.88 -2.22 8.81
C ILE A 20 -5.12 -1.67 9.49
N THR A 21 -4.98 -1.01 10.63
CA THR A 21 -6.04 -0.19 11.21
C THR A 21 -5.92 1.23 10.68
N VAL A 22 -7.06 1.85 10.39
CA VAL A 22 -7.15 3.25 9.95
C VAL A 22 -8.21 3.94 10.80
N ASP A 23 -7.83 5.06 11.40
CA ASP A 23 -8.71 5.82 12.29
C ASP A 23 -9.67 6.70 11.48
N ASP A 24 -9.14 7.48 10.53
CA ASP A 24 -9.93 8.33 9.64
C ASP A 24 -9.61 8.03 8.16
N LEU A 25 -10.54 7.35 7.50
CA LEU A 25 -10.45 7.03 6.06
C LEU A 25 -10.39 8.28 5.17
N GLU A 26 -10.99 9.41 5.56
CA GLU A 26 -10.94 10.64 4.75
C GLU A 26 -9.54 11.26 4.79
N ASN A 27 -8.91 11.27 5.97
CA ASN A 27 -7.53 11.73 6.13
C ASN A 27 -6.50 10.74 5.56
N PHE A 28 -6.89 9.48 5.31
CA PHE A 28 -5.99 8.45 4.78
C PHE A 28 -5.98 8.45 3.24
N LYS A 29 -6.82 9.23 2.56
CA LYS A 29 -6.81 9.33 1.10
C LYS A 29 -5.79 10.35 0.61
N ILE A 30 -5.22 10.12 -0.57
CA ILE A 30 -4.56 11.18 -1.33
C ILE A 30 -5.67 12.00 -1.99
N ALA A 31 -5.57 13.34 -1.97
CA ALA A 31 -6.63 14.28 -2.35
C ALA A 31 -7.23 14.09 -3.77
N GLU A 32 -6.60 13.28 -4.62
CA GLU A 32 -7.02 13.01 -6.00
C GLU A 32 -7.37 11.52 -6.26
N GLU A 33 -7.19 10.63 -5.27
CA GLU A 33 -7.41 9.19 -5.43
C GLU A 33 -8.41 8.64 -4.41
N SER A 34 -9.48 8.01 -4.90
CA SER A 34 -10.40 7.26 -4.04
C SER A 34 -9.78 5.93 -3.62
N LEU A 35 -9.60 5.75 -2.31
CA LEU A 35 -9.16 4.49 -1.72
C LEU A 35 -10.26 3.43 -1.90
N LYS A 36 -9.95 2.35 -2.62
CA LYS A 36 -10.89 1.28 -2.97
C LYS A 36 -10.19 -0.08 -3.02
N VAL A 37 -10.96 -1.16 -3.18
CA VAL A 37 -10.38 -2.48 -3.41
C VAL A 37 -9.58 -2.45 -4.72
N GLY A 38 -8.36 -2.96 -4.67
CA GLY A 38 -7.38 -2.85 -5.75
C GLY A 38 -6.52 -1.58 -5.73
N SER A 39 -6.75 -0.65 -4.79
CA SER A 39 -5.79 0.42 -4.49
C SER A 39 -4.54 -0.15 -3.82
N TYR A 40 -3.46 0.60 -3.86
CA TYR A 40 -2.16 0.18 -3.32
C TYR A 40 -1.83 0.98 -2.08
N VAL A 41 -1.19 0.33 -1.11
CA VAL A 41 -0.62 0.95 0.09
C VAL A 41 0.87 0.68 0.13
N LYS A 42 1.59 1.65 0.66
CA LYS A 42 3.01 1.56 0.96
C LYS A 42 3.20 1.52 2.47
N ILE A 43 4.05 0.61 2.90
CA ILE A 43 4.31 0.33 4.32
C ILE A 43 5.81 0.54 4.52
N ALA A 44 6.18 1.54 5.31
CA ALA A 44 7.57 1.92 5.53
C ALA A 44 8.25 0.98 6.54
N ASP A 45 9.42 0.46 6.17
CA ASP A 45 10.31 -0.30 7.05
C ASP A 45 11.59 0.49 7.38
N ASN A 46 12.27 0.11 8.46
CA ASN A 46 13.46 0.77 8.99
C ASN A 46 14.70 0.65 8.06
N GLU A 47 14.67 -0.23 7.04
CA GLU A 47 15.83 -0.54 6.19
C GLU A 47 15.84 0.16 4.82
N ASN A 48 15.26 1.37 4.71
CA ASN A 48 15.09 2.07 3.41
C ASN A 48 14.29 1.27 2.37
N ALA A 49 13.55 0.27 2.84
CA ALA A 49 12.70 -0.60 2.05
C ALA A 49 11.24 -0.21 2.29
N VAL A 50 10.46 -0.14 1.22
CA VAL A 50 9.03 0.15 1.29
C VAL A 50 8.26 -1.04 0.75
N LEU A 51 7.51 -1.72 1.61
CA LEU A 51 6.62 -2.79 1.18
C LEU A 51 5.43 -2.20 0.43
N ILE A 52 5.12 -2.74 -0.74
CA ILE A 52 3.92 -2.41 -1.49
C ILE A 52 2.92 -3.55 -1.37
N ALA A 53 1.69 -3.21 -0.98
CA ALA A 53 0.59 -4.15 -0.89
C ALA A 53 -0.64 -3.64 -1.63
N ILE A 54 -1.47 -4.54 -2.14
CA ILE A 54 -2.74 -4.21 -2.79
C ILE A 54 -3.90 -4.50 -1.84
N ILE A 55 -4.82 -3.55 -1.69
CA ILE A 55 -5.99 -3.69 -0.84
C ILE A 55 -6.93 -4.75 -1.42
N GLU A 56 -7.22 -5.79 -0.65
CA GLU A 56 -8.16 -6.85 -1.03
C GLU A 56 -9.57 -6.58 -0.48
N ASN A 57 -9.68 -6.02 0.73
CA ASN A 57 -10.97 -5.70 1.33
C ASN A 57 -10.87 -4.61 2.42
N PHE A 58 -12.03 -4.06 2.77
CA PHE A 58 -12.24 -3.20 3.92
C PHE A 58 -13.21 -3.86 4.88
N GLN A 59 -12.95 -3.73 6.17
CA GLN A 59 -13.82 -4.16 7.24
C GLN A 59 -14.12 -2.94 8.11
N ILE A 60 -15.39 -2.78 8.48
CA ILE A 60 -15.82 -1.74 9.41
C ILE A 60 -16.14 -2.45 10.72
N ALA A 61 -15.32 -2.20 11.74
CA ALA A 61 -15.56 -2.65 13.09
C ALA A 61 -16.27 -1.53 13.86
N VAL A 62 -17.38 -1.85 14.50
CA VAL A 62 -18.08 -0.91 15.38
C VAL A 62 -17.87 -1.36 16.81
N SER A 63 -17.30 -0.49 17.64
CA SER A 63 -17.12 -0.75 19.07
C SER A 63 -18.48 -0.73 19.79
N ASN A 64 -18.53 -1.28 21.00
CA ASN A 64 -19.72 -1.21 21.84
C ASN A 64 -20.10 0.24 22.22
N GLU A 65 -19.16 1.17 22.09
CA GLU A 65 -19.31 2.61 22.37
C GLU A 65 -19.73 3.40 21.12
N GLY A 66 -19.89 2.72 19.98
CA GLY A 66 -20.35 3.31 18.72
C GLY A 66 -19.25 3.89 17.83
N GLU A 67 -17.98 3.77 18.24
CA GLU A 67 -16.83 4.21 17.45
C GLU A 67 -16.61 3.25 16.26
N ARG A 68 -16.29 3.83 15.10
CA ARG A 68 -16.07 3.08 13.86
C ARG A 68 -14.58 3.01 13.59
N ASN A 69 -14.03 1.81 13.62
CA ASN A 69 -12.65 1.54 13.23
C ASN A 69 -12.64 0.84 11.88
N TYR A 70 -11.70 1.22 11.02
CA TYR A 70 -11.56 0.64 9.70
C TYR A 70 -10.36 -0.29 9.68
N VAL A 71 -10.58 -1.54 9.27
CA VAL A 71 -9.50 -2.49 9.06
C VAL A 71 -9.38 -2.77 7.58
N ILE A 72 -8.17 -2.61 7.06
CA ILE A 72 -7.81 -2.90 5.68
C ILE A 72 -7.02 -4.20 5.66
N GLU A 73 -7.45 -5.16 4.83
CA GLU A 73 -6.62 -6.32 4.50
C GLU A 73 -5.98 -6.09 3.14
N ALA A 74 -4.65 -6.21 3.08
CA ALA A 74 -3.88 -6.01 1.86
C ALA A 74 -2.94 -7.19 1.59
N PHE A 75 -2.79 -7.56 0.32
CA PHE A 75 -1.89 -8.61 -0.13
C PHE A 75 -0.51 -8.02 -0.48
N PRO A 76 0.59 -8.46 0.16
CA PRO A 76 1.94 -7.96 -0.13
C PRO A 76 2.39 -8.40 -1.53
N LEU A 77 2.80 -7.45 -2.37
CA LEU A 77 3.28 -7.73 -3.73
C LEU A 77 4.80 -7.84 -3.81
N GLY A 78 5.49 -7.04 -3.00
CA GLY A 78 6.94 -6.91 -3.08
C GLY A 78 7.44 -5.64 -2.42
N VAL A 79 8.74 -5.40 -2.54
CA VAL A 79 9.43 -4.30 -1.88
C VAL A 79 9.97 -3.33 -2.93
N LEU A 80 9.80 -2.04 -2.67
CA LEU A 80 10.46 -0.98 -3.38
C LEU A 80 11.75 -0.60 -2.65
N ARG A 81 12.90 -0.87 -3.27
CA ARG A 81 14.24 -0.57 -2.75
C ARG A 81 15.02 0.17 -3.83
N ASP A 82 15.62 1.31 -3.48
CA ASP A 82 16.40 2.15 -4.42
C ASP A 82 15.66 2.48 -5.73
N GLY A 83 14.35 2.71 -5.64
CA GLY A 83 13.49 3.00 -6.79
C GLY A 83 13.17 1.81 -7.70
N LYS A 84 13.66 0.61 -7.37
CA LYS A 84 13.36 -0.64 -8.07
C LYS A 84 12.38 -1.48 -7.27
N PHE A 85 11.38 -2.00 -7.97
CA PHE A 85 10.41 -2.90 -7.38
C PHE A 85 10.88 -4.35 -7.52
N GLU A 86 10.96 -5.06 -6.40
CA GLU A 86 11.31 -6.48 -6.31
C GLU A 86 10.07 -7.26 -5.88
N ARG A 87 9.57 -8.12 -6.78
CA ARG A 87 8.38 -8.93 -6.53
C ARG A 87 8.74 -10.09 -5.60
N GLY A 88 7.87 -10.36 -4.61
CA GLY A 88 8.06 -11.48 -3.68
C GLY A 88 9.11 -11.23 -2.58
N GLY A 89 9.14 -10.03 -2.02
CA GLY A 89 10.07 -9.67 -0.95
C GLY A 89 9.75 -10.37 0.37
N ASP A 90 10.68 -11.20 0.84
CA ASP A 90 10.66 -11.94 2.10
C ASP A 90 10.98 -11.04 3.33
N SER A 91 10.73 -9.73 3.21
CA SER A 91 11.29 -8.68 4.09
C SER A 91 10.20 -7.85 4.76
N LEU A 92 9.28 -8.49 5.48
CA LEU A 92 8.50 -7.79 6.49
C LEU A 92 9.25 -7.87 7.82
N ALA A 93 10.01 -6.81 8.15
CA ALA A 93 10.46 -6.64 9.52
C ALA A 93 9.25 -6.31 10.43
N ILE A 94 9.31 -6.84 11.65
CA ILE A 94 8.28 -6.67 12.69
C ILE A 94 8.66 -5.46 13.55
N PRO A 95 7.77 -4.49 13.85
CA PRO A 95 6.56 -4.07 13.13
C PRO A 95 6.85 -2.82 12.27
N PRO A 96 6.29 -2.71 11.06
CA PRO A 96 6.36 -1.49 10.27
C PRO A 96 5.61 -0.35 10.97
N LYS A 97 6.15 0.87 10.91
CA LYS A 97 5.68 1.99 11.75
C LYS A 97 4.63 2.87 11.08
N GLU A 98 4.64 2.96 9.75
CA GLU A 98 3.82 3.93 9.04
C GLU A 98 3.26 3.33 7.75
N VAL A 99 1.96 3.52 7.56
CA VAL A 99 1.24 3.11 6.35
C VAL A 99 0.71 4.35 5.65
N GLN A 100 0.88 4.39 4.34
CA GLN A 100 0.36 5.47 3.49
C GLN A 100 -0.21 4.86 2.20
N PRO A 101 -1.13 5.54 1.50
CA PRO A 101 -1.47 5.15 0.13
C PRO A 101 -0.22 5.24 -0.77
N ALA A 102 -0.12 4.32 -1.71
CA ALA A 102 0.94 4.37 -2.72
C ALA A 102 0.58 5.41 -3.79
N THR A 103 1.57 6.12 -4.30
CA THR A 103 1.38 7.10 -5.38
C THR A 103 1.32 6.42 -6.74
N ILE A 104 0.83 7.12 -7.77
CA ILE A 104 0.90 6.63 -9.16
C ILE A 104 2.33 6.29 -9.60
N GLU A 105 3.34 7.04 -9.13
CA GLU A 105 4.74 6.76 -9.43
C GLU A 105 5.21 5.44 -8.81
N ASP A 106 4.73 5.11 -7.62
CA ASP A 106 5.01 3.82 -6.98
C ASP A 106 4.37 2.67 -7.75
N ILE A 107 3.11 2.83 -8.17
CA ILE A 107 2.39 1.83 -8.97
C ILE A 107 3.10 1.59 -10.31
N ARG A 108 3.58 2.64 -10.99
CA ARG A 108 4.34 2.52 -12.24
C ARG A 108 5.63 1.70 -12.10
N LYS A 109 6.29 1.73 -10.94
CA LYS A 109 7.50 0.94 -10.68
C LYS A 109 7.19 -0.56 -10.59
N ILE A 110 5.96 -0.96 -10.24
CA ILE A 110 5.51 -2.36 -10.19
C ILE A 110 5.40 -2.97 -11.60
N TYR A 111 4.98 -2.19 -12.59
CA TYR A 111 4.61 -2.64 -13.93
C TYR A 111 5.66 -2.33 -15.01
N GLY A 112 6.92 -2.18 -14.63
CA GLY A 112 8.04 -2.19 -15.58
C GLY A 112 8.63 -0.82 -15.92
N THR A 113 8.27 0.25 -15.20
CA THR A 113 9.04 1.51 -15.29
C THR A 113 10.47 1.36 -14.75
N SER A 114 10.75 0.31 -13.99
CA SER A 114 12.08 -0.08 -13.53
C SER A 114 12.90 -0.88 -14.56
N LEU A 115 12.27 -1.34 -15.65
CA LEU A 115 12.95 -2.10 -16.71
C LEU A 115 13.58 -1.14 -17.74
N ALA A 116 14.65 -1.59 -18.40
CA ALA A 116 15.23 -0.85 -19.52
C ALA A 116 14.21 -0.74 -20.66
N SER A 117 14.25 0.37 -21.42
CA SER A 117 13.25 0.65 -22.48
C SER A 117 13.14 -0.46 -23.53
N GLU A 118 14.22 -1.19 -23.80
CA GLU A 118 14.27 -2.32 -24.73
C GLU A 118 13.59 -3.59 -24.19
N ASP A 119 13.52 -3.74 -22.87
CA ASP A 119 12.86 -4.87 -22.20
C ASP A 119 11.37 -4.60 -21.92
N ARG A 120 10.89 -3.39 -22.21
CA ARG A 120 9.51 -2.96 -21.95
C ARG A 120 8.61 -3.35 -23.11
N PHE A 121 7.56 -4.11 -22.81
CA PHE A 121 6.51 -4.44 -23.75
C PHE A 121 5.14 -4.06 -23.16
N THR A 122 4.58 -2.96 -23.64
CA THR A 122 3.24 -2.51 -23.24
C THR A 122 2.18 -3.17 -24.11
N PHE A 123 1.25 -3.90 -23.49
CA PHE A 123 0.11 -4.54 -24.16
C PHE A 123 -1.24 -4.05 -23.63
N SER A 124 -1.27 -3.35 -22.49
CA SER A 124 -2.51 -2.82 -21.92
C SER A 124 -2.28 -1.71 -20.90
N ARG A 125 -3.32 -1.40 -20.13
CA ARG A 125 -3.34 -0.46 -19.00
C ARG A 125 -4.14 -1.05 -17.86
N LEU A 126 -3.81 -0.67 -16.62
CA LEU A 126 -4.59 -1.11 -15.46
C LEU A 126 -6.04 -0.63 -15.56
N SER A 127 -6.97 -1.50 -15.20
CA SER A 127 -8.40 -1.17 -15.16
C SER A 127 -8.71 -0.16 -14.06
N THR A 128 -7.98 -0.22 -12.94
CA THR A 128 -8.16 0.64 -11.77
C THR A 128 -7.48 2.00 -11.88
N ASN A 129 -6.44 2.10 -12.71
CA ASN A 129 -5.70 3.32 -13.01
C ASN A 129 -5.22 3.31 -14.48
N ARG A 130 -5.94 4.04 -15.35
CA ARG A 130 -5.70 4.03 -16.81
C ARG A 130 -4.41 4.76 -17.23
N ASP A 131 -3.73 5.42 -16.30
CA ASP A 131 -2.46 6.13 -16.55
C ASP A 131 -1.22 5.24 -16.28
N VAL A 132 -1.45 3.98 -15.94
CA VAL A 132 -0.42 2.95 -15.74
C VAL A 132 -0.50 1.93 -16.87
N GLU A 133 0.60 1.82 -17.61
CA GLU A 133 0.81 0.86 -18.69
C GLU A 133 1.31 -0.48 -18.14
N VAL A 134 0.92 -1.57 -18.82
CA VAL A 134 1.30 -2.95 -18.49
C VAL A 134 1.68 -3.70 -19.76
#